data_AF-A0A1F8F6P4-F1
#
_entry.id   AF-A0A1F8F6P4-F1
#
_cell.length_a   1.000
_cell.length_b   1.000
_cell.length_c   1.000
_cell.angle_alpha   90.00
_cell.angle_beta   90.00
_cell.angle_gamma   90.00
#
_symmetry.space_group_name_H-M   'P 1'
#
loop_
_entity.id
_entity.type
_entity.pdbx_description
1 polymer ?
#
loop_
_entity_poly.entity_id
_entity_poly.type
_entity_poly.pdbx_seq_one_letter_code
_entity_poly.pdbx_strand_id
1 'polypeptide(L)'
;MNEAQQQLADRLGELLAESTLDNEIKSLFLEKIESIPEHLLFRLKDALEMEQAEVENIAFEIEMFLKEQDVNWKNTVEEQKKAANTIADAWVEKLK
;
A
#
# COMPACT_ATOMS: atom_id res chain seq x y z
N MET A 1 2.19 18.49 30.61
CA MET A 1 1.20 18.43 29.52
C MET A 1 -0.18 18.22 30.12
N ASN A 2 -1.22 18.73 29.46
CA ASN A 2 -2.59 18.32 29.76
C ASN A 2 -2.88 16.96 29.08
N GLU A 3 -3.98 16.30 29.45
CA GLU A 3 -4.33 14.96 28.94
C GLU A 3 -4.44 14.93 27.41
N ALA A 4 -4.98 15.99 26.81
CA ALA A 4 -5.12 16.12 25.36
C ALA A 4 -3.76 16.19 24.63
N GLN A 5 -2.79 16.92 25.19
CA GLN A 5 -1.43 16.99 24.65
C GLN A 5 -0.72 15.64 24.74
N GLN A 6 -1.00 14.87 25.79
CA GLN A 6 -0.38 13.57 26.00
C GLN A 6 -0.88 12.55 24.97
N GLN A 7 -2.20 12.53 24.74
CA GLN A 7 -2.81 11.74 23.66
C GLN A 7 -2.28 12.14 22.27
N LEU A 8 -2.07 13.44 22.02
CA LEU A 8 -1.50 13.91 20.75
C LEU A 8 -0.05 13.45 20.57
N ALA A 9 0.77 13.52 21.62
CA ALA A 9 2.16 13.09 21.58
C ALA A 9 2.28 11.57 21.38
N ASP A 10 1.45 10.78 22.06
CA ASP A 10 1.40 9.32 21.89
C ASP A 10 1.02 8.97 20.44
N ARG A 11 -0.03 9.61 19.90
CA ARG A 11 -0.46 9.39 18.51
C ARG A 11 0.61 9.78 17.49
N LEU A 12 1.30 10.89 17.71
CA LEU A 12 2.43 11.30 16.87
C LEU A 12 3.59 10.31 16.96
N GLY A 13 3.85 9.73 18.13
CA GLY A 13 4.86 8.70 18.31
C GLY A 13 4.58 7.44 17.47
N GLU A 14 3.33 6.96 17.48
CA GLU A 14 2.89 5.85 16.63
C GLU A 14 3.08 6.17 15.13
N LEU A 15 2.56 7.32 14.69
CA LEU A 15 2.62 7.75 13.29
C LEU A 15 4.06 7.95 12.80
N LEU A 16 4.94 8.51 13.64
CA LEU A 16 6.35 8.66 13.31
C LEU A 16 7.08 7.31 13.24
N ALA A 17 6.69 6.33 14.04
CA ALA A 17 7.28 4.99 13.96
C ALA A 17 6.96 4.31 12.62
N GLU A 18 5.73 4.48 12.13
CA GLU A 18 5.23 3.88 10.88
C GLU A 18 5.60 4.66 9.62
N SER A 19 5.89 5.96 9.75
CA SER A 19 6.25 6.84 8.62
C SER A 19 7.53 6.41 7.89
N THR A 20 7.65 6.78 6.62
CA THR A 20 8.85 6.55 5.81
C THR A 20 9.94 7.61 5.99
N LEU A 21 9.70 8.60 6.87
CA LEU A 21 10.67 9.66 7.17
C LEU A 21 12.03 9.11 7.63
N ASP A 22 13.07 9.90 7.38
CA ASP A 22 14.41 9.56 7.84
C ASP A 22 14.49 9.56 9.39
N ASN A 23 15.31 8.66 9.94
CA ASN A 23 15.44 8.48 11.38
C ASN A 23 15.99 9.73 12.09
N GLU A 24 16.83 10.54 11.44
CA GLU A 24 17.31 11.80 12.00
C GLU A 24 16.16 12.80 12.15
N ILE A 25 15.26 12.85 11.15
CA ILE A 25 14.06 13.71 11.19
C ILE A 25 13.09 13.24 12.27
N LYS A 26 12.83 11.93 12.36
CA LYS A 26 11.98 11.34 13.41
C LYS A 26 12.52 11.65 14.79
N SER A 27 13.83 11.48 14.99
CA SER A 27 14.50 11.77 16.27
C SER A 27 14.38 13.25 16.63
N LEU A 28 14.56 14.15 15.66
CA LEU A 28 14.37 15.58 15.87
C LEU A 28 12.95 15.92 16.35
N PHE A 29 11.92 15.34 15.73
CA PHE A 29 10.54 15.58 16.16
C PHE A 29 10.25 15.05 17.55
N LEU A 30 10.71 13.84 17.87
CA LEU A 30 10.51 13.23 19.19
C LEU A 30 11.23 14.01 20.29
N GLU A 31 12.49 14.42 20.06
CA GLU A 31 13.27 15.21 21.03
C GLU A 31 12.69 16.61 21.28
N LYS A 32 12.01 17.18 20.28
CA LYS A 32 11.50 18.55 20.33
C LYS A 32 9.99 18.62 20.52
N ILE A 33 9.29 17.50 20.66
CA ILE A 33 7.81 17.44 20.63
C ILE A 33 7.16 18.39 21.64
N GLU A 34 7.74 18.50 22.84
CA GLU A 34 7.24 19.38 23.91
C GLU A 34 7.47 20.88 23.62
N SER A 35 8.43 21.19 22.75
CA SER A 35 8.79 22.56 22.36
C SER A 35 8.14 23.02 21.07
N ILE A 36 7.50 22.11 20.33
CA ILE A 36 6.81 22.43 19.09
C ILE A 36 5.45 23.06 19.43
N PRO A 37 5.09 24.20 18.81
CA PRO A 37 3.76 24.77 18.95
C PRO A 37 2.65 23.80 18.57
N GLU A 38 1.59 23.74 19.37
CA GLU A 38 0.49 22.78 19.22
C GLU A 38 -0.14 22.77 17.81
N HIS A 39 -0.34 23.93 17.19
CA HIS A 39 -0.85 24.01 15.81
C HIS A 39 0.06 23.33 14.77
N LEU A 40 1.38 23.27 15.00
CA LEU A 40 2.31 22.54 14.14
C LEU A 40 2.28 21.04 14.44
N LEU A 41 2.07 20.63 15.69
CA LEU A 41 1.86 19.22 16.05
C LEU A 41 0.61 18.65 15.37
N PHE A 42 -0.49 19.41 15.35
CA PHE A 42 -1.69 19.01 14.59
C PHE A 42 -1.42 18.89 13.10
N ARG A 43 -0.72 19.86 12.50
CA ARG A 43 -0.35 19.77 11.07
C ARG A 43 0.58 18.59 10.77
N LEU A 44 1.50 18.27 11.68
CA LEU A 44 2.36 17.10 11.54
C LEU A 44 1.54 15.81 11.60
N LYS A 45 0.61 15.71 12.56
CA LYS A 45 -0.31 14.58 12.68
C LYS A 45 -1.10 14.39 11.39
N ASP A 46 -1.74 15.44 10.89
CA ASP A 46 -2.56 15.37 9.68
C ASP A 46 -1.73 14.96 8.45
N ALA A 47 -0.49 15.45 8.36
CA ALA A 47 0.42 15.06 7.27
C ALA A 47 0.82 13.58 7.34
N LEU A 48 1.11 13.06 8.53
CA LEU A 48 1.47 11.65 8.73
C LEU A 48 0.28 10.71 8.50
N GLU A 49 -0.93 11.10 8.92
CA GLU A 49 -2.14 10.33 8.64
C GLU A 49 -2.46 10.30 7.14
N MET A 50 -2.24 11.41 6.44
CA MET A 50 -2.38 11.45 4.99
C MET A 50 -1.33 10.58 4.28
N GLU A 51 -0.08 10.61 4.74
CA GLU A 51 0.98 9.71 4.23
C GLU A 51 0.55 8.25 4.36
N GLN A 52 0.12 7.83 5.55
CA GLN A 52 -0.32 6.47 5.82
C GLN A 52 -1.50 6.06 4.92
N ALA A 53 -2.53 6.89 4.83
CA ALA A 53 -3.70 6.61 4.01
C ALA A 53 -3.36 6.46 2.51
N GLU A 54 -2.50 7.33 1.98
CA GLU A 54 -2.05 7.24 0.58
C GLU A 54 -1.23 5.97 0.32
N VAL A 55 -0.33 5.61 1.23
CA VAL A 55 0.47 4.39 1.10
C VAL A 55 -0.43 3.14 1.15
N GLU A 56 -1.42 3.10 2.03
CA GLU A 56 -2.40 2.00 2.11
C GLU A 56 -3.23 1.87 0.84
N ASN A 57 -3.70 3.01 0.28
CA ASN A 57 -4.45 3.01 -0.98
C ASN A 57 -3.61 2.47 -2.13
N ILE A 58 -2.36 2.93 -2.27
CA ILE A 58 -1.44 2.43 -3.29
C ILE A 58 -1.18 0.94 -3.11
N ALA A 59 -0.96 0.48 -1.87
CA ALA A 59 -0.76 -0.94 -1.59
C ALA A 59 -1.97 -1.78 -2.01
N PHE A 60 -3.17 -1.30 -1.74
CA PHE A 60 -4.41 -1.95 -2.16
C PHE A 60 -4.54 -2.01 -3.69
N GLU A 61 -4.25 -0.91 -4.40
CA GLU A 61 -4.26 -0.88 -5.87
C GLU A 61 -3.27 -1.87 -6.47
N ILE A 62 -2.07 -1.98 -5.91
CA ILE A 62 -1.06 -2.96 -6.32
C ILE A 62 -1.58 -4.38 -6.09
N GLU A 63 -2.18 -4.66 -4.94
CA GLU A 63 -2.73 -5.99 -4.64
C GLU A 63 -3.85 -6.37 -5.63
N MET A 64 -4.75 -5.43 -5.93
CA MET A 64 -5.81 -5.62 -6.91
C MET A 64 -5.26 -5.89 -8.30
N PHE A 65 -4.28 -5.10 -8.75
CA PHE A 65 -3.61 -5.30 -10.02
C PHE A 65 -2.96 -6.69 -10.14
N LEU A 66 -2.25 -7.14 -9.09
CA LEU A 66 -1.62 -8.46 -9.08
C LEU A 66 -2.65 -9.59 -9.13
N LYS A 67 -3.79 -9.45 -8.43
CA LYS A 67 -4.90 -10.42 -8.50
C LYS A 67 -5.51 -10.50 -9.90
N GLU A 68 -5.76 -9.35 -10.52
CA GLU A 68 -6.27 -9.30 -11.90
C GLU A 68 -5.28 -9.93 -12.88
N GLN A 69 -3.99 -9.68 -12.72
CA GLN A 69 -2.96 -10.28 -13.56
C GLN A 69 -2.97 -11.81 -13.47
N ASP A 70 -3.06 -12.38 -12.25
CA ASP A 70 -3.12 -13.83 -12.07
C ASP A 70 -4.36 -14.46 -12.73
N VAL A 71 -5.51 -13.81 -12.61
CA VAL A 71 -6.75 -14.25 -13.27
C VAL A 71 -6.61 -14.22 -14.79
N ASN A 72 -6.08 -13.12 -15.34
CA ASN A 72 -5.86 -12.97 -16.78
C ASN A 72 -4.87 -14.00 -17.32
N TRP A 73 -3.84 -14.34 -16.54
CA TRP A 73 -2.87 -15.35 -16.92
C TRP A 73 -3.49 -16.75 -16.96
N LYS A 74 -4.30 -17.11 -15.95
CA LYS A 74 -5.06 -18.36 -15.94
C LYS A 74 -6.01 -18.47 -17.14
N ASN A 75 -6.71 -17.38 -17.46
CA ASN A 75 -7.61 -17.35 -18.62
C ASN A 75 -6.85 -17.55 -19.93
N THR A 76 -5.71 -16.87 -20.10
CA THR A 76 -4.87 -17.00 -21.30
C THR A 76 -4.37 -18.44 -21.48
N VAL A 77 -3.96 -19.11 -20.39
CA VAL A 77 -3.54 -20.52 -20.43
C VAL A 77 -4.68 -21.43 -20.90
N GLU A 78 -5.90 -21.23 -20.38
CA GLU A 78 -7.06 -22.01 -20.79
C GLU A 78 -7.47 -21.76 -22.25
N GLU A 79 -7.38 -20.52 -22.73
CA GLU A 79 -7.61 -20.18 -24.13
C GLU A 79 -6.58 -20.84 -25.05
N GLN A 80 -5.29 -20.82 -24.68
CA GLN A 80 -4.24 -21.49 -25.45
C GLN A 80 -4.45 -23.01 -25.51
N LYS A 81 -4.84 -23.64 -24.39
CA LYS A 81 -5.20 -25.07 -24.38
C LYS A 81 -6.37 -25.38 -25.31
N LYS A 82 -7.43 -24.57 -25.26
CA LYS A 82 -8.60 -24.73 -26.15
C LYS A 82 -8.19 -24.60 -27.61
N ALA A 83 -7.44 -23.57 -27.95
CA ALA A 83 -6.96 -23.35 -29.31
C ALA A 83 -6.07 -24.51 -29.80
N ALA A 84 -5.15 -25.00 -28.97
CA ALA A 84 -4.30 -26.15 -29.30
C ALA A 84 -5.13 -27.43 -29.54
N ASN A 85 -6.13 -27.70 -28.71
CA ASN A 85 -7.02 -28.84 -28.89
C ASN A 85 -7.85 -28.73 -30.17
N THR A 86 -8.41 -27.55 -30.48
CA THR A 86 -9.15 -27.32 -31.73
C THR A 86 -8.27 -27.55 -32.96
N ILE A 87 -7.02 -27.10 -32.93
CA ILE A 87 -6.07 -27.36 -34.01
C ILE A 87 -5.79 -28.86 -34.11
N ALA A 88 -5.50 -29.54 -33.00
CA ALA A 88 -5.24 -30.97 -33.00
C ALA A 88 -6.41 -31.78 -33.59
N ASP A 89 -7.64 -31.48 -33.19
CA ASP A 89 -8.85 -32.13 -33.71
C ASP A 89 -9.01 -31.92 -35.23
N ALA A 90 -8.78 -30.71 -35.71
CA ALA A 90 -8.83 -30.39 -37.15
C ALA A 90 -7.77 -31.14 -37.97
N TRP A 91 -6.58 -31.38 -37.39
CA TRP A 91 -5.54 -32.18 -38.03
C TRP A 91 -5.86 -33.68 -38.00
N VAL A 92 -6.45 -34.18 -36.91
CA VAL A 92 -6.91 -35.58 -36.80
C VAL A 92 -8.01 -35.88 -37.82
N GLU A 93 -8.94 -34.96 -38.06
CA GLU A 93 -9.95 -35.11 -39.11
C GLU A 93 -9.35 -35.13 -40.52
N LYS A 94 -8.34 -34.30 -40.80
CA LYS A 94 -7.68 -34.28 -42.12
C LYS A 94 -6.81 -35.51 -42.42
N LEU A 95 -6.43 -36.27 -41.40
CA LEU A 95 -5.60 -37.47 -41.52
C LEU A 95 -6.42 -38.77 -41.56
N LYS A 96 -7.74 -38.70 -41.41
CA LYS A 96 -8.69 -39.81 -41.64
C LYS A 96 -9.16 -39.82 -43.09
#